data_AF-A0A353YE21-F1
#
_entry.id   AF-A0A353YE21-F1
#
_cell.length_a   1.000
_cell.length_b   1.000
_cell.length_c   1.000
_cell.angle_alpha   90.00
_cell.angle_beta   90.00
_cell.angle_gamma   90.00
#
_symmetry.space_group_name_H-M   'P 1'
#
loop_
_entity.id
_entity.type
_entity.pdbx_description
1 polymer ?
#
loop_
_entity_poly.entity_id
_entity_poly.type
_entity_poly.pdbx_seq_one_letter_code
_entity_poly.pdbx_strand_id
1 'polypeptide(L)'
;KQKTAYEIMPSLVGSEMCIRDSFKTAKMRGHLRSGPTGQYLDGFAAALERQCYSPATAVRYLRAAAHVGHVLAEQRAGLGDIDLAAFEEHLRSCRCPRARGGRR
;
A
#
# COMPACT_ATOMS: atom_id res chain seq x y z
N LYS A 1 19.05 40.24 -19.55
CA LYS A 1 18.25 39.46 -18.56
C LYS A 1 17.42 38.45 -19.34
N GLN A 2 17.84 37.19 -19.39
CA GLN A 2 17.00 36.10 -19.88
C GLN A 2 16.70 35.22 -18.68
N LYS A 3 15.41 35.05 -18.38
CA LYS A 3 14.96 34.07 -17.39
C LYS A 3 15.16 32.70 -18.02
N THR A 4 16.05 31.89 -17.44
CA THR A 4 16.25 30.51 -17.88
C THR A 4 14.98 29.69 -17.61
N ALA A 5 14.75 28.63 -18.38
CA ALA A 5 13.54 27.79 -18.35
C ALA A 5 13.11 27.29 -16.94
N TYR A 6 14.02 27.30 -15.95
CA TYR A 6 13.74 26.99 -14.55
C TYR A 6 12.87 28.04 -13.81
N GLU A 7 12.80 29.27 -14.31
CA GLU A 7 12.05 30.37 -13.67
C GLU A 7 10.64 30.55 -14.25
N ILE A 8 10.26 29.72 -15.24
CA ILE A 8 8.92 29.67 -15.88
C ILE A 8 8.32 28.26 -15.74
N MET A 9 8.63 27.56 -14.65
CA MET A 9 7.87 26.36 -14.25
C MET A 9 7.08 26.59 -12.96
N PRO A 10 6.08 27.50 -12.92
CA PRO A 10 5.20 27.62 -11.77
C PRO A 10 4.06 26.58 -11.79
N SER A 11 4.31 25.30 -12.16
CA SER A 11 3.31 24.22 -12.06
C SER A 11 3.81 22.76 -12.19
N LEU A 12 5.10 22.45 -11.95
CA LEU A 12 5.53 21.05 -11.74
C LEU A 12 5.49 20.61 -10.26
N VAL A 13 4.97 21.48 -9.39
CA VAL A 13 4.65 21.17 -7.98
C VAL A 13 3.14 21.34 -7.82
N GLY A 14 2.37 20.47 -8.46
CA GLY A 14 0.90 20.64 -8.57
C GLY A 14 0.07 19.42 -8.18
N SER A 15 0.65 18.23 -8.09
CA SER A 15 -0.08 17.01 -7.72
C SER A 15 0.84 15.93 -7.17
N GLU A 16 1.95 16.32 -6.55
CA GLU A 16 2.84 15.41 -5.81
C GLU A 16 2.22 15.06 -4.44
N MET A 17 0.97 14.58 -4.45
CA MET A 17 0.52 13.73 -3.35
C MET A 17 1.21 12.39 -3.55
N CYS A 18 2.48 12.33 -3.16
CA CYS A 18 3.23 11.11 -3.02
C CYS A 18 2.30 10.11 -2.32
N ILE A 19 2.15 8.89 -2.84
CA ILE A 19 1.33 7.87 -2.19
C ILE A 19 1.85 7.66 -0.76
N ARG A 20 3.15 7.89 -0.54
CA ARG A 20 3.86 8.07 0.74
C ARG A 20 3.22 9.06 1.73
N ASP A 21 2.61 10.13 1.25
CA ASP A 21 1.88 11.13 2.05
C ASP A 21 0.38 10.75 2.18
N SER A 22 -0.14 10.05 1.18
CA SER A 22 -1.51 9.51 1.18
C SER A 22 -1.74 8.37 2.19
N PHE A 23 -0.69 7.97 2.92
CA PHE A 23 -0.83 7.22 4.17
C PHE A 23 -1.41 8.13 5.26
N LYS A 24 -2.69 8.49 5.12
CA LYS A 24 -3.43 9.53 5.87
C LYS A 24 -3.28 9.52 7.40
N THR A 25 -2.70 8.48 8.02
CA THR A 25 -2.41 8.46 9.46
C THR A 25 -1.15 7.65 9.76
N ALA A 26 -0.32 8.13 10.69
CA ALA A 26 0.80 7.38 11.27
C ALA A 26 0.37 6.00 11.81
N LYS A 27 -0.87 5.90 12.30
CA LYS A 27 -1.52 4.65 12.71
C LYS A 27 -1.59 3.61 11.59
N MET A 28 -1.96 4.02 10.37
CA MET A 28 -2.00 3.11 9.21
C MET A 28 -0.59 2.62 8.85
N ARG A 29 0.42 3.51 8.87
CA ARG A 29 1.81 3.13 8.60
C ARG A 29 2.33 2.12 9.63
N GLY A 30 2.05 2.35 10.91
CA GLY A 30 2.40 1.43 11.98
C GLY A 30 1.74 0.06 11.80
N HIS A 31 0.44 0.02 11.50
CA HIS A 31 -0.30 -1.23 11.29
C HIS A 31 0.17 -2.02 10.06
N LEU A 32 0.49 -1.33 8.97
CA LEU A 32 0.97 -1.98 7.75
C LEU A 32 2.38 -2.57 7.97
N ARG A 33 3.26 -1.83 8.66
CA ARG A 33 4.66 -2.22 8.88
C ARG A 33 4.86 -3.22 10.01
N SER A 34 3.91 -3.35 10.94
CA SER A 34 4.00 -4.33 12.03
C SER A 34 3.66 -5.76 11.58
N GLY A 35 3.16 -5.93 10.37
CA GLY A 35 2.83 -7.23 9.80
C GLY A 35 4.04 -7.99 9.23
N PRO A 36 3.89 -9.28 8.94
CA PRO A 36 4.94 -10.13 8.38
C PRO A 36 5.40 -9.67 6.98
N THR A 37 4.57 -8.94 6.24
CA THR A 37 4.92 -8.31 4.96
C THR A 37 5.47 -6.90 5.09
N GLY A 38 5.59 -6.36 6.30
CA GLY A 38 5.89 -4.95 6.56
C GLY A 38 7.16 -4.44 5.87
N GLN A 39 8.22 -5.26 5.83
CA GLN A 39 9.49 -4.94 5.16
C GLN A 39 9.36 -4.74 3.64
N TYR A 40 8.35 -5.34 3.01
CA TYR A 40 8.14 -5.26 1.56
C TYR A 40 7.18 -4.13 1.14
N LEU A 41 6.40 -3.58 2.08
CA LEU A 41 5.33 -2.64 1.76
C LEU A 41 5.83 -1.28 1.28
N ASP A 42 6.99 -0.82 1.73
CA ASP A 42 7.57 0.45 1.26
C ASP A 42 8.02 0.34 -0.21
N GLY A 43 8.66 -0.77 -0.58
CA GLY A 43 9.02 -1.06 -1.97
C GLY A 43 7.79 -1.24 -2.86
N PHE A 44 6.76 -1.90 -2.35
CA PHE A 44 5.50 -2.05 -3.06
C PHE A 44 4.77 -0.71 -3.26
N ALA A 45 4.75 0.16 -2.24
CA ALA A 45 4.19 1.50 -2.36
C ALA A 45 4.92 2.33 -3.43
N ALA A 46 6.27 2.30 -3.44
CA ALA A 46 7.06 2.96 -4.47
C ALA A 46 6.79 2.38 -5.88
N ALA A 47 6.55 1.07 -6.00
CA ALA A 47 6.17 0.46 -7.26
C ALA A 47 4.79 0.92 -7.77
N LEU A 48 3.84 1.16 -6.87
CA LEU A 48 2.52 1.71 -7.21
C LEU A 48 2.62 3.18 -7.65
N GLU A 49 3.51 3.97 -7.02
CA GLU A 49 3.81 5.35 -7.41
C GLU A 49 4.38 5.42 -8.83
N ARG A 50 5.38 4.58 -9.14
CA ARG A 50 6.01 4.54 -10.47
C ARG A 50 5.04 4.12 -11.58
N GLN A 51 4.00 3.37 -11.24
CA GLN A 51 2.94 2.95 -12.17
C GLN A 51 1.78 3.94 -12.22
N CYS A 52 1.91 5.11 -11.58
CA CYS A 52 0.90 6.17 -11.57
C CYS A 52 -0.47 5.73 -11.06
N TYR A 53 -0.52 4.77 -10.12
CA TYR A 53 -1.78 4.41 -9.47
C TYR A 53 -2.31 5.59 -8.66
N SER A 54 -3.63 5.76 -8.67
CA SER A 54 -4.26 6.76 -7.79
C SER A 54 -3.95 6.44 -6.32
N PRO A 55 -3.81 7.47 -5.46
CA PRO A 55 -3.60 7.27 -4.03
C PRO A 55 -4.63 6.35 -3.37
N ALA A 56 -5.90 6.45 -3.78
CA ALA A 56 -6.98 5.62 -3.26
C ALA A 56 -6.78 4.14 -3.62
N THR A 57 -6.40 3.85 -4.87
CA THR A 57 -6.13 2.49 -5.34
C THR A 57 -4.93 1.90 -4.62
N ALA A 58 -3.85 2.67 -4.48
CA ALA A 58 -2.64 2.18 -3.83
C ALA A 58 -2.87 1.83 -2.36
N VAL A 59 -3.65 2.62 -1.62
CA VAL A 59 -4.04 2.29 -0.24
C VAL A 59 -4.82 0.97 -0.16
N ARG A 60 -5.70 0.68 -1.12
CA ARG A 60 -6.44 -0.59 -1.17
C ARG A 60 -5.47 -1.77 -1.35
N TYR A 61 -4.53 -1.66 -2.28
CA TYR A 61 -3.56 -2.71 -2.56
C TYR A 61 -2.58 -2.92 -1.40
N LEU A 62 -2.12 -1.85 -0.76
CA LEU A 62 -1.26 -1.96 0.42
C LEU A 62 -1.96 -2.65 1.60
N ARG A 63 -3.25 -2.36 1.82
CA ARG A 63 -4.05 -3.07 2.83
C ARG A 63 -4.23 -4.54 2.48
N ALA A 64 -4.49 -4.86 1.22
CA ALA A 64 -4.58 -6.24 0.75
C ALA A 64 -3.24 -6.97 0.96
N ALA A 65 -2.10 -6.37 0.60
CA ALA A 65 -0.78 -6.94 0.78
C ALA A 65 -0.41 -7.17 2.26
N ALA A 66 -0.78 -6.25 3.15
CA ALA A 66 -0.62 -6.44 4.59
C ALA A 66 -1.50 -7.59 5.12
N HIS A 67 -2.73 -7.68 4.60
CA HIS A 67 -3.67 -8.74 4.97
C HIS A 67 -3.19 -10.12 4.49
N VAL A 68 -2.73 -10.25 3.24
CA VAL A 68 -2.15 -11.48 2.69
C VAL A 68 -1.05 -12.00 3.61
N GLY A 69 -0.14 -11.11 4.03
CA GLY A 69 0.94 -11.48 4.95
C GLY A 69 0.44 -12.16 6.23
N HIS A 70 -0.62 -11.64 6.83
CA HIS A 70 -1.21 -12.25 8.03
C HIS A 70 -1.87 -13.59 7.76
N VAL A 71 -2.59 -13.73 6.64
CA VAL A 71 -3.22 -15.00 6.25
C VAL A 71 -2.16 -16.09 6.02
N LEU A 72 -1.08 -15.77 5.31
CA LEU A 72 0.01 -16.71 5.08
C LEU A 72 0.72 -17.10 6.38
N ALA A 73 0.95 -16.12 7.27
CA ALA A 73 1.54 -16.40 8.58
C ALA A 73 0.68 -17.35 9.42
N GLU A 74 -0.64 -17.20 9.38
CA GLU A 74 -1.58 -18.14 10.02
C GLU A 74 -1.53 -19.53 9.38
N GLN A 75 -1.34 -19.61 8.06
CA GLN A 75 -1.20 -20.86 7.29
C GLN A 75 0.22 -21.46 7.33
N ARG A 76 1.17 -20.82 8.02
CA ARG A 76 2.61 -21.18 8.01
C ARG A 76 3.20 -21.26 6.58
N ALA A 77 2.68 -20.46 5.66
CA ALA A 77 3.12 -20.36 4.28
C ALA A 77 4.07 -19.17 4.08
N GLY A 78 4.99 -19.29 3.12
CA GLY A 78 5.86 -18.20 2.71
C GLY A 78 5.22 -17.29 1.66
N LEU A 79 5.84 -16.13 1.39
CA LEU A 79 5.42 -15.26 0.29
C LEU A 79 5.66 -15.88 -1.10
N GLY A 80 6.57 -16.86 -1.20
CA GLY A 80 6.79 -17.60 -2.45
C GLY A 80 5.64 -18.56 -2.80
N ASP A 81 4.80 -18.90 -1.82
CA ASP A 81 3.71 -19.87 -1.96
C ASP A 81 2.34 -19.17 -2.08
N ILE A 82 2.33 -17.87 -2.40
CA ILE A 82 1.08 -17.12 -2.53
C ILE A 82 0.28 -17.66 -3.72
N ASP A 83 -0.85 -18.28 -3.42
CA ASP A 83 -1.92 -18.52 -4.36
C ASP A 83 -2.92 -17.34 -4.32
N LEU A 84 -2.89 -16.51 -5.36
CA LEU A 84 -3.79 -15.37 -5.50
C LEU A 84 -5.26 -15.80 -5.63
N ALA A 85 -5.54 -16.93 -6.27
CA ALA A 85 -6.90 -17.43 -6.42
C ALA A 85 -7.46 -17.91 -5.07
N ALA A 86 -6.65 -18.63 -4.28
CA ALA A 86 -7.03 -19.00 -2.92
C ALA A 86 -7.24 -17.76 -2.03
N PHE A 87 -6.43 -16.73 -2.22
CA PHE A 87 -6.59 -15.48 -1.50
C PHE A 87 -7.86 -14.71 -1.89
N GLU A 88 -8.22 -14.67 -3.17
CA GLU A 88 -9.48 -14.09 -3.62
C GLU A 88 -10.70 -14.80 -3.02
N GLU A 89 -10.67 -16.13 -2.95
CA GLU A 89 -11.73 -16.90 -2.31
C GLU A 89 -11.82 -16.61 -0.80
N HIS A 90 -10.67 -16.49 -0.12
CA HIS A 90 -10.62 -16.03 1.27
C HIS A 90 -11.29 -14.67 1.46
N LEU A 91 -11.05 -13.71 0.55
CA LEU A 91 -11.64 -12.37 0.65
C LEU A 91 -13.18 -12.38 0.63
N ARG A 92 -13.80 -13.33 -0.08
CA ARG A 92 -15.27 -13.45 -0.18
C ARG A 92 -15.93 -13.78 1.16
N SER A 93 -15.22 -14.51 2.03
CA SER A 93 -15.74 -14.96 3.34
C SER A 93 -14.94 -14.40 4.54
N CYS A 94 -14.03 -13.45 4.29
CA CYS A 94 -13.04 -13.02 5.25
C CYS A 94 -13.64 -12.42 6.54
N ARG A 95 -13.24 -13.01 7.68
CA ARG A 95 -13.59 -12.55 9.04
C ARG A 95 -12.37 -12.13 9.87
N CYS A 96 -11.20 -11.97 9.24
CA CYS A 96 -9.98 -11.67 10.00
C CYS A 96 -10.10 -10.31 10.71
N PRO A 97 -9.75 -10.24 12.01
CA PRO A 97 -9.91 -9.02 12.81
C PRO A 97 -9.04 -7.86 12.30
N ARG A 98 -7.90 -8.16 11.67
CA ARG A 98 -6.98 -7.16 11.10
C ARG A 98 -7.43 -6.60 9.73
N ALA A 99 -8.26 -7.35 8.99
CA ALA A 99 -8.78 -6.94 7.68
C ALA A 99 -9.82 -5.82 7.76
N ARG A 100 -10.66 -5.87 8.80
CA ARG A 100 -11.85 -5.02 8.97
C ARG A 100 -11.54 -3.62 9.50
N GLY A 101 -10.28 -3.18 9.39
CA GLY A 101 -9.89 -1.80 9.68
C GLY A 101 -10.14 -1.36 11.13
N GLY A 102 -10.08 -2.29 12.09
CA GLY A 102 -10.16 -1.94 13.51
C GLY A 102 -11.48 -1.29 13.95
N ARG A 103 -12.63 -1.69 13.37
CA ARG A 103 -13.91 -1.49 14.04
C ARG A 103 -14.04 -2.56 15.13
N ARG A 104 -13.57 -2.25 16.34
CA ARG A 104 -14.19 -2.77 17.56
C ARG A 104 -15.45 -1.95 17.81
#